data_AF-A0A7W7D8J1-F1
#
_entry.id   AF-A0A7W7D8J1-F1
#
_cell.length_a   1.000
_cell.length_b   1.000
_cell.length_c   1.000
_cell.angle_alpha   90.00
_cell.angle_beta   90.00
_cell.angle_gamma   90.00
#
_symmetry.space_group_name_H-M   'P 1'
#
loop_
_entity.id
_entity.type
_entity.pdbx_description
1 polymer ?
#
loop_
_entity_poly.entity_id
_entity_poly.type
_entity_poly.pdbx_seq_one_letter_code
_entity_poly.pdbx_strand_id
1 'polypeptide(L)'
;MTAKLHGLRVAAGKVLADIVTAGYEGVRADAEKVFGAARRELGAKTLDVALPDGTSLGTISILAGPAERTVNMSAVAAIVAQQSGAVEALRPEAVTDPALLAFVRDHMPHLIETKVRQEDLKAALKRIDAEGCLNGTDGKKVKVAEVQRGEPTGEFRYRPSPEAEAAIRRAWQAGELQELLADLIRPAVEAGGQS
;
A
#
# COMPACT_ATOMS: atom_id res chain seq x y z
N MET A 1 -23.18 -0.83 42.96
CA MET A 1 -22.36 0.38 42.68
C MET A 1 -23.30 1.56 42.43
N THR A 2 -22.84 2.81 42.58
CA THR A 2 -23.68 4.00 42.34
C THR A 2 -23.43 4.58 40.94
N ALA A 3 -24.40 5.30 40.38
CA ALA A 3 -24.28 5.92 39.05
C ALA A 3 -23.05 6.85 38.93
N LYS A 4 -22.72 7.62 39.98
CA LYS A 4 -21.51 8.45 40.06
C LYS A 4 -20.22 7.64 39.87
N LEU A 5 -20.16 6.44 40.46
CA LEU A 5 -19.00 5.55 40.35
C LEU A 5 -18.88 4.92 38.95
N HIS A 6 -20.00 4.66 38.26
CA HIS A 6 -19.96 4.27 36.85
C HIS A 6 -19.48 5.41 35.94
N GLY A 7 -19.96 6.64 36.17
CA GLY A 7 -19.48 7.83 35.45
C GLY A 7 -17.97 8.04 35.60
N LEU A 8 -17.44 7.92 36.82
CA LEU A 8 -16.00 7.99 37.08
C LEU A 8 -15.21 6.92 36.32
N ARG A 9 -15.70 5.67 36.27
CA ARG A 9 -15.05 4.57 35.52
C ARG A 9 -15.00 4.85 34.01
N VAL A 10 -16.06 5.42 33.44
CA VAL A 10 -16.10 5.80 32.01
C VAL A 10 -15.14 6.95 31.72
N ALA A 11 -15.15 8.00 32.56
CA ALA A 11 -14.26 9.15 32.38
C ALA A 11 -12.78 8.77 32.49
N ALA A 12 -12.40 8.02 33.53
CA ALA A 12 -11.03 7.52 33.70
C ALA A 12 -10.62 6.58 32.56
N GLY A 13 -11.52 5.69 32.12
CA GLY A 13 -11.27 4.78 31.00
C GLY A 13 -11.00 5.50 29.68
N LYS A 14 -11.72 6.60 29.39
CA LYS A 14 -11.49 7.42 28.19
C LYS A 14 -10.12 8.11 28.24
N VAL A 15 -9.80 8.78 29.35
CA VAL A 15 -8.51 9.48 29.49
C VAL A 15 -7.32 8.52 29.40
N LEU A 16 -7.41 7.34 30.00
CA LEU A 16 -6.36 6.31 29.89
C LEU A 16 -6.23 5.76 28.46
N ALA A 17 -7.34 5.58 27.73
CA ALA A 17 -7.28 5.17 26.32
C ALA A 17 -6.64 6.26 25.44
N ASP A 18 -6.89 7.53 25.71
CA ASP A 18 -6.30 8.66 24.98
C ASP A 18 -4.78 8.75 25.22
N ILE A 19 -4.33 8.58 26.47
CA ILE A 19 -2.91 8.53 26.84
C ILE A 19 -2.21 7.36 26.13
N VAL A 20 -2.79 6.16 26.15
CA VAL A 20 -2.22 4.98 25.47
C VAL A 20 -2.18 5.17 23.94
N THR A 21 -3.17 5.86 23.36
CA THR A 21 -3.19 6.18 21.92
C THR A 21 -2.06 7.14 21.55
N ALA A 22 -1.89 8.24 22.30
CA ALA A 22 -0.81 9.19 22.08
C ALA A 22 0.58 8.58 22.31
N GLY A 23 0.73 7.73 23.33
CA GLY A 23 1.97 6.97 23.57
C GLY A 23 2.30 6.01 22.42
N TYR A 24 1.30 5.32 21.87
CA TYR A 24 1.45 4.48 20.68
C TYR A 24 1.83 5.28 19.43
N GLU A 25 1.25 6.46 19.21
CA GLU A 25 1.61 7.36 18.12
C GLU A 25 3.06 7.86 18.24
N GLY A 26 3.53 8.16 19.47
CA GLY A 26 4.94 8.49 19.74
C GLY A 26 5.89 7.33 19.39
N VAL A 27 5.64 6.14 19.94
CA VAL A 27 6.42 4.91 19.64
C VAL A 27 6.41 4.59 18.15
N ARG A 28 5.29 4.81 17.46
CA ARG A 28 5.20 4.67 16.01
C ARG A 28 6.10 5.67 15.29
N ALA A 29 6.05 6.95 15.64
CA ALA A 29 6.84 8.00 15.00
C ALA A 29 8.35 7.80 15.19
N ASP A 30 8.79 7.26 16.33
CA ASP A 30 10.19 6.87 16.54
C ASP A 30 10.58 5.61 15.77
N ALA A 31 9.70 4.60 15.71
CA ALA A 31 9.91 3.41 14.89
C ALA A 31 10.02 3.75 13.39
N GLU A 32 9.21 4.68 12.86
CA GLU A 32 9.30 5.12 11.46
C GLU A 32 10.68 5.71 11.13
N LYS A 33 11.28 6.51 12.02
CA LYS A 33 12.65 7.05 11.82
C LYS A 33 13.68 5.91 11.67
N VAL A 34 13.63 4.91 12.56
CA VAL A 34 14.56 3.77 12.57
C VAL A 34 14.33 2.86 11.37
N PHE A 35 13.07 2.59 10.99
CA PHE A 35 12.74 1.76 9.83
C PHE A 35 13.06 2.44 8.49
N GLY A 36 12.98 3.77 8.41
CA GLY A 36 13.47 4.55 7.28
C GLY A 36 14.98 4.38 7.09
N ALA A 37 15.78 4.50 8.16
CA ALA A 37 17.21 4.20 8.14
C ALA A 37 17.50 2.75 7.72
N ALA A 38 16.92 1.77 8.44
CA ALA A 38 17.13 0.34 8.18
C ALA A 38 16.77 -0.09 6.73
N ARG A 39 15.76 0.54 6.12
CA ARG A 39 15.40 0.28 4.73
C ARG A 39 16.37 0.91 3.71
N ARG A 40 16.92 2.10 3.99
CA ARG A 40 17.93 2.74 3.12
C ARG A 40 19.27 2.03 3.20
N GLU A 41 19.69 1.67 4.41
CA GLU A 41 21.06 1.20 4.69
C GLU A 41 21.21 -0.32 4.58
N LEU A 42 20.22 -1.08 5.05
CA LEU A 42 20.25 -2.56 5.07
C LEU A 42 19.30 -3.19 4.04
N GLY A 43 18.58 -2.37 3.25
CA GLY A 43 17.59 -2.85 2.29
C GLY A 43 16.38 -3.56 2.93
N ALA A 44 16.16 -3.40 4.24
CA ALA A 44 15.18 -4.15 5.01
C ALA A 44 13.75 -4.01 4.45
N LYS A 45 13.16 -5.13 4.00
CA LYS A 45 11.81 -5.16 3.40
C LYS A 45 10.72 -5.44 4.42
N THR A 46 10.99 -6.43 5.27
CA THR A 46 10.12 -6.93 6.34
C THR A 46 10.99 -7.17 7.56
N LEU A 47 10.43 -6.95 8.75
CA LEU A 47 11.03 -7.37 10.03
C LEU A 47 10.06 -8.35 10.69
N ASP A 48 10.57 -9.47 11.18
CA ASP A 48 9.79 -10.39 12.00
C ASP A 48 9.70 -9.84 13.44
N VAL A 49 8.51 -9.90 14.04
CA VAL A 49 8.26 -9.44 15.40
C VAL A 49 8.13 -10.66 16.31
N ALA A 50 8.86 -10.67 17.42
CA ALA A 50 8.77 -11.71 18.44
C ALA A 50 8.85 -11.10 19.85
N LEU A 51 8.35 -11.84 20.84
CA LEU A 51 8.61 -11.59 22.25
C LEU A 51 10.07 -11.98 22.62
N PRO A 52 10.58 -11.54 23.79
CA PRO A 52 11.94 -11.89 24.25
C PRO A 52 12.19 -13.39 24.45
N ASP A 53 11.12 -14.21 24.58
CA ASP A 53 11.18 -15.68 24.63
C ASP A 53 11.31 -16.35 23.25
N GLY A 54 11.23 -15.57 22.16
CA GLY A 54 11.20 -16.05 20.78
C GLY A 54 9.79 -16.32 20.21
N THR A 55 8.72 -16.12 20.98
CA THR A 55 7.33 -16.31 20.51
C THR A 55 7.00 -15.29 19.41
N SER A 56 6.73 -15.76 18.18
CA SER A 56 6.43 -14.89 17.04
C SER A 56 5.07 -14.20 17.17
N LEU A 57 5.09 -12.87 17.05
CA LEU A 57 3.93 -11.98 17.09
C LEU A 57 3.43 -11.55 15.70
N GLY A 58 4.22 -11.80 14.64
CA GLY A 58 3.85 -11.43 13.27
C GLY A 58 4.97 -10.68 12.54
N THR A 59 4.60 -9.79 11.63
CA THR A 59 5.57 -9.09 10.75
C THR A 59 5.31 -7.60 10.63
N ILE A 60 6.37 -6.81 10.51
CA ILE A 60 6.33 -5.40 10.13
C ILE A 60 6.81 -5.30 8.68
N SER A 61 5.90 -4.93 7.76
CA SER A 61 6.25 -4.56 6.40
C SER A 61 6.57 -3.06 6.36
N ILE A 62 7.84 -2.71 6.13
CA ILE A 62 8.22 -1.31 5.88
C ILE A 62 7.82 -0.98 4.43
N LEU A 63 7.22 0.19 4.20
CA LEU A 63 6.78 0.60 2.86
C LEU A 63 7.95 1.19 2.05
N ALA A 64 7.79 1.25 0.73
CA ALA A 64 8.70 2.02 -0.12
C ALA A 64 8.17 3.44 -0.25
N GLY A 65 9.07 4.41 -0.46
CA GLY A 65 8.68 5.82 -0.62
C GLY A 65 7.79 6.05 -1.86
N PRO A 66 7.18 7.25 -1.95
CA PRO A 66 6.17 7.57 -2.95
C PRO A 66 6.68 7.28 -4.37
N ALA A 67 5.88 6.53 -5.13
CA ALA A 67 6.27 6.03 -6.45
C ALA A 67 5.86 7.00 -7.56
N GLU A 68 6.79 7.86 -7.99
CA GLU A 68 6.63 8.62 -9.23
C GLU A 68 6.72 7.67 -10.43
N ARG A 69 5.84 7.88 -11.41
CA ARG A 69 5.68 7.00 -12.58
C ARG A 69 5.84 7.80 -13.86
N THR A 70 7.04 7.79 -14.41
CA THR A 70 7.31 8.37 -15.73
C THR A 70 6.92 7.33 -16.78
N VAL A 71 5.75 7.52 -17.39
CA VAL A 71 5.20 6.61 -18.40
C VAL A 71 5.78 6.94 -19.77
N ASN A 72 6.47 5.98 -20.38
CA ASN A 72 6.94 6.14 -21.75
C ASN A 72 5.77 5.95 -22.73
N MET A 73 5.17 7.07 -23.13
CA MET A 73 3.99 7.10 -23.99
C MET A 73 4.23 6.51 -25.38
N SER A 74 5.46 6.47 -25.92
CA SER A 74 5.72 5.83 -27.23
C SER A 74 5.80 4.30 -27.12
N ALA A 75 6.36 3.77 -26.02
CA ALA A 75 6.33 2.33 -25.73
C ALA A 75 4.90 1.84 -25.45
N VAL A 76 4.12 2.62 -24.68
CA VAL A 76 2.68 2.36 -24.51
C VAL A 76 1.97 2.42 -25.87
N ALA A 77 2.17 3.47 -26.67
CA ALA A 77 1.55 3.61 -27.98
C ALA A 77 1.93 2.48 -28.95
N ALA A 78 3.10 1.85 -28.87
CA ALA A 78 3.48 0.72 -29.72
C ALA A 78 2.69 -0.56 -29.37
N ILE A 79 2.57 -0.90 -28.08
CA ILE A 79 1.72 -2.03 -27.62
C ILE A 79 0.24 -1.72 -27.93
N VAL A 80 -0.13 -0.45 -27.75
CA VAL A 80 -1.46 0.11 -28.04
C VAL A 80 -1.59 0.49 -29.53
N ALA A 81 -0.64 0.09 -30.39
CA ALA A 81 -0.72 0.07 -31.86
C ALA A 81 -0.88 -1.37 -32.40
N GLN A 82 -0.45 -2.38 -31.63
CA GLN A 82 -0.79 -3.79 -31.84
C GLN A 82 -2.18 -4.13 -31.26
N GLN A 83 -2.64 -3.34 -30.28
CA GLN A 83 -4.01 -3.39 -29.74
C GLN A 83 -4.86 -2.22 -30.32
N SER A 84 -4.26 -1.06 -30.63
CA SER A 84 -4.31 -0.30 -31.92
C SER A 84 -4.67 1.25 -32.10
N GLY A 85 -5.85 1.80 -31.72
CA GLY A 85 -6.29 3.23 -31.86
C GLY A 85 -7.83 3.47 -31.81
N ALA A 86 -8.42 4.48 -32.52
CA ALA A 86 -9.80 4.61 -33.08
C ALA A 86 -10.00 5.97 -33.84
N VAL A 87 -10.98 6.13 -34.74
CA VAL A 87 -11.24 7.36 -35.58
C VAL A 87 -12.77 7.60 -35.76
N GLU A 88 -13.18 8.72 -36.36
CA GLU A 88 -14.57 8.94 -36.83
C GLU A 88 -15.08 7.74 -37.64
N ALA A 89 -16.21 7.20 -37.22
CA ALA A 89 -16.60 5.85 -37.58
C ALA A 89 -17.90 5.80 -38.38
N LEU A 90 -17.93 4.87 -39.33
CA LEU A 90 -19.16 4.16 -39.70
C LEU A 90 -19.89 3.72 -38.43
N ARG A 91 -21.23 3.74 -38.44
CA ARG A 91 -22.01 3.31 -37.27
C ARG A 91 -21.63 1.87 -36.88
N PRO A 92 -21.66 1.49 -35.59
CA PRO A 92 -21.12 0.20 -35.13
C PRO A 92 -21.62 -1.02 -35.89
N GLU A 93 -22.86 -0.97 -36.37
CA GLU A 93 -23.52 -2.04 -37.12
C GLU A 93 -23.01 -2.13 -38.58
N ALA A 94 -22.66 -0.97 -39.17
CA ALA A 94 -22.19 -0.86 -40.55
C ALA A 94 -20.72 -1.25 -40.71
N VAL A 95 -19.87 -1.05 -39.69
CA VAL A 95 -18.45 -1.47 -39.76
C VAL A 95 -18.29 -2.99 -39.85
N THR A 96 -19.31 -3.75 -39.44
CA THR A 96 -19.37 -5.21 -39.51
C THR A 96 -20.06 -5.75 -40.76
N ASP A 97 -20.55 -4.88 -41.67
CA ASP A 97 -21.17 -5.31 -42.93
C ASP A 97 -20.14 -6.07 -43.80
N PRO A 98 -20.39 -7.36 -44.14
CA PRO A 98 -19.50 -8.14 -44.98
C PRO A 98 -19.25 -7.52 -46.36
N ALA A 99 -20.22 -6.80 -46.93
CA ALA A 99 -20.08 -6.15 -48.24
C ALA A 99 -19.13 -4.94 -48.15
N LEU A 100 -19.28 -4.12 -47.12
CA LEU A 100 -18.43 -2.94 -46.89
C LEU A 100 -16.99 -3.33 -46.56
N LEU A 101 -16.80 -4.35 -45.71
CA LEU A 101 -15.49 -4.90 -45.38
C LEU A 101 -14.80 -5.62 -46.53
N ALA A 102 -15.52 -6.04 -47.57
CA ALA A 102 -14.94 -6.53 -48.82
C ALA A 102 -14.53 -5.36 -49.73
N PHE A 103 -15.44 -4.42 -49.99
CA PHE A 103 -15.22 -3.26 -50.86
C PHE A 103 -13.98 -2.43 -50.46
N VAL A 104 -13.80 -2.15 -49.17
CA VAL A 104 -12.61 -1.40 -48.68
C VAL A 104 -11.32 -2.20 -48.88
N ARG A 105 -11.37 -3.53 -48.82
CA ARG A 105 -10.22 -4.42 -49.00
C ARG A 105 -9.73 -4.44 -50.44
N ASP A 106 -10.67 -4.49 -51.39
CA ASP A 106 -10.38 -4.60 -52.82
C ASP A 106 -9.96 -3.26 -53.44
N HIS A 107 -10.50 -2.13 -52.97
CA HIS A 107 -10.25 -0.82 -53.56
C HIS A 107 -9.35 0.12 -52.74
N MET A 108 -9.34 0.03 -51.41
CA MET A 108 -8.63 0.99 -50.55
C MET A 108 -7.95 0.34 -49.33
N PRO A 109 -7.14 -0.73 -49.50
CA PRO A 109 -6.57 -1.49 -48.39
C PRO A 109 -5.68 -0.66 -47.44
N HIS A 110 -5.14 0.46 -47.92
CA HIS A 110 -4.33 1.40 -47.12
C HIS A 110 -5.15 2.23 -46.11
N LEU A 111 -6.48 2.21 -46.17
CA LEU A 111 -7.36 2.86 -45.19
C LEU A 111 -7.71 1.94 -44.00
N ILE A 112 -7.28 0.68 -44.03
CA ILE A 112 -7.48 -0.26 -42.92
C ILE A 112 -6.33 -0.08 -41.92
N GLU A 113 -6.49 0.87 -41.00
CA GLU A 113 -5.62 1.01 -39.84
C GLU A 113 -6.18 0.17 -38.69
N THR A 114 -5.40 -0.80 -38.19
CA THR A 114 -5.77 -1.57 -36.99
C THR A 114 -6.02 -0.58 -35.85
N LYS A 115 -7.19 -0.62 -35.19
CA LYS A 115 -7.54 0.29 -34.07
C LYS A 115 -8.28 -0.40 -32.88
N VAL A 116 -8.10 0.05 -31.62
CA VAL A 116 -8.60 -0.53 -30.33
C VAL A 116 -10.02 0.00 -30.03
N ARG A 117 -10.46 -0.03 -28.75
CA ARG A 117 -11.11 1.11 -28.10
C ARG A 117 -10.20 1.78 -27.05
N GLN A 118 -10.36 3.08 -26.83
CA GLN A 118 -9.69 3.78 -25.71
C GLN A 118 -10.09 3.24 -24.33
N GLU A 119 -11.17 2.48 -24.25
CA GLU A 119 -11.65 1.81 -23.04
C GLU A 119 -10.72 0.66 -22.65
N ASP A 120 -10.27 -0.13 -23.62
CA ASP A 120 -9.30 -1.22 -23.43
C ASP A 120 -7.93 -0.67 -22.99
N LEU A 121 -7.51 0.48 -23.54
CA LEU A 121 -6.34 1.22 -23.09
C LEU A 121 -6.46 1.62 -21.60
N LYS A 122 -7.60 2.21 -21.20
CA LYS A 122 -7.85 2.58 -19.80
C LYS A 122 -7.94 1.36 -18.88
N ALA A 123 -8.41 0.22 -19.38
CA ALA A 123 -8.41 -1.05 -18.65
C ALA A 123 -7.00 -1.65 -18.52
N ALA A 124 -6.16 -1.55 -19.56
CA ALA A 124 -4.77 -1.97 -19.54
C ALA A 124 -3.93 -1.13 -18.56
N LEU A 125 -4.07 0.19 -18.55
CA LEU A 125 -3.38 1.08 -17.60
C LEU A 125 -3.70 0.72 -16.13
N LYS A 126 -4.94 0.33 -15.83
CA LYS A 126 -5.36 -0.14 -14.50
C LYS A 126 -4.75 -1.50 -14.09
N ARG A 127 -4.17 -2.25 -15.03
CA ARG A 127 -3.51 -3.55 -14.79
C ARG A 127 -2.00 -3.44 -14.55
N ILE A 128 -1.40 -2.24 -14.66
CA ILE A 128 0.05 -2.05 -14.45
C ILE A 128 0.39 -2.27 -12.97
N ASP A 129 1.23 -3.27 -12.69
CA ASP A 129 1.56 -3.67 -11.32
C ASP A 129 2.47 -2.67 -10.58
N ALA A 130 2.84 -3.00 -9.33
CA ALA A 130 3.69 -2.16 -8.48
C ALA A 130 5.15 -1.97 -8.99
N GLU A 131 5.55 -2.72 -10.01
CA GLU A 131 6.89 -2.78 -10.59
C GLU A 131 6.94 -2.12 -11.99
N GLY A 132 5.79 -1.69 -12.50
CA GLY A 132 5.66 -1.05 -13.82
C GLY A 132 5.44 -2.04 -14.97
N CYS A 133 5.01 -3.27 -14.67
CA CYS A 133 4.82 -4.33 -15.65
C CYS A 133 3.35 -4.61 -16.00
N LEU A 134 3.13 -5.14 -17.20
CA LEU A 134 1.89 -5.78 -17.64
C LEU A 134 2.16 -7.24 -18.01
N ASN A 135 1.19 -8.11 -17.75
CA ASN A 135 1.22 -9.48 -18.26
C ASN A 135 0.81 -9.49 -19.74
N GLY A 136 1.70 -10.01 -20.60
CA GLY A 136 1.42 -10.33 -21.99
C GLY A 136 0.46 -11.52 -22.15
N THR A 137 0.04 -11.77 -23.38
CA THR A 137 -0.86 -12.89 -23.73
C THR A 137 -0.21 -14.27 -23.59
N ASP A 138 1.13 -14.33 -23.54
CA ASP A 138 1.93 -15.52 -23.25
C ASP A 138 2.21 -15.71 -21.74
N GLY A 139 1.61 -14.87 -20.89
CA GLY A 139 1.78 -14.89 -19.43
C GLY A 139 3.07 -14.21 -18.93
N LYS A 140 3.97 -13.74 -19.79
CA LYS A 140 5.20 -13.08 -19.35
C LYS A 140 4.95 -11.65 -18.90
N LYS A 141 5.69 -11.18 -17.88
CA LYS A 141 5.73 -9.76 -17.50
C LYS A 141 6.53 -8.97 -18.54
N VAL A 142 5.94 -7.88 -19.05
CA VAL A 142 6.59 -6.88 -19.91
C VAL A 142 6.61 -5.55 -19.15
N LYS A 143 7.79 -4.94 -18.97
CA LYS A 143 7.95 -3.63 -18.33
C LYS A 143 7.44 -2.54 -19.29
N VAL A 144 6.48 -1.72 -18.84
CA VAL A 144 5.83 -0.66 -19.64
C VAL A 144 5.88 0.73 -18.99
N ALA A 145 6.26 0.82 -17.72
CA ALA A 145 6.46 2.07 -17.02
C ALA A 145 7.79 2.07 -16.25
N GLU A 146 8.41 3.25 -16.13
CA GLU A 146 9.53 3.46 -15.22
C GLU A 146 8.97 3.93 -13.87
N VAL A 147 9.30 3.22 -12.80
CA VAL A 147 8.81 3.51 -11.43
C VAL A 147 9.98 4.02 -10.62
N GLN A 148 10.12 5.35 -10.54
CA GLN A 148 11.09 5.98 -9.64
C GLN A 148 10.43 6.10 -8.26
N ARG A 149 10.93 5.35 -7.29
CA ARG A 149 10.44 5.42 -5.92
C ARG A 149 11.26 6.48 -5.17
N GLY A 150 10.58 7.51 -4.68
CA GLY A 150 11.15 8.51 -3.79
C GLY A 150 11.66 7.88 -2.50
N GLU A 151 12.35 8.68 -1.69
CA GLU A 151 13.02 8.20 -0.47
C GLU A 151 12.00 7.55 0.50
N PRO A 152 12.30 6.36 1.08
CA PRO A 152 11.38 5.70 1.98
C PRO A 152 11.23 6.49 3.29
N THR A 153 10.01 6.96 3.53
CA THR A 153 9.59 7.73 4.72
C THR A 153 9.69 6.95 6.04
N GLY A 154 9.92 5.63 5.98
CA GLY A 154 9.90 4.74 7.14
C GLY A 154 8.50 4.24 7.54
N GLU A 155 7.45 4.75 6.90
CA GLU A 155 6.06 4.30 7.10
C GLU A 155 5.97 2.77 7.03
N PHE A 156 5.29 2.17 8.01
CA PHE A 156 5.21 0.71 8.13
C PHE A 156 3.81 0.20 8.46
N ARG A 157 3.55 -1.06 8.06
CA ARG A 157 2.35 -1.82 8.42
C ARG A 157 2.73 -3.04 9.24
N TYR A 158 2.27 -3.07 10.49
CA TYR A 158 2.29 -4.29 11.31
C TYR A 158 1.17 -5.24 10.88
N ARG A 159 1.47 -6.54 10.85
CA ARG A 159 0.52 -7.62 10.58
C ARG A 159 0.71 -8.69 11.68
N PRO A 160 -0.15 -8.71 12.72
CA PRO A 160 -0.04 -9.68 13.80
C PRO A 160 -0.33 -11.12 13.34
N SER A 161 0.22 -12.10 14.04
CA SER A 161 -0.24 -13.49 14.03
C SER A 161 -1.59 -13.63 14.75
N PRO A 162 -2.40 -14.68 14.49
CA PRO A 162 -3.65 -14.92 15.21
C PRO A 162 -3.47 -15.01 16.74
N GLU A 163 -2.31 -15.49 17.19
CA GLU A 163 -1.97 -15.69 18.59
C GLU A 163 -1.42 -14.42 19.28
N ALA A 164 -1.08 -13.38 18.50
CA ALA A 164 -0.32 -12.22 18.97
C ALA A 164 -1.00 -11.47 20.13
N GLU A 165 -2.32 -11.27 20.09
CA GLU A 165 -3.03 -10.58 21.19
C GLU A 165 -2.92 -11.37 22.50
N ALA A 166 -3.10 -12.69 22.44
CA ALA A 166 -3.02 -13.56 23.61
C ALA A 166 -1.59 -13.66 24.16
N ALA A 167 -0.58 -13.68 23.29
CA ALA A 167 0.83 -13.64 23.66
C ALA A 167 1.23 -12.31 24.32
N ILE A 168 0.93 -11.17 23.67
CA ILE A 168 1.20 -9.83 24.19
C ILE A 168 0.45 -9.60 25.52
N ARG A 169 -0.81 -10.00 25.63
CA ARG A 169 -1.58 -9.93 26.88
C ARG A 169 -0.92 -10.71 28.01
N ARG A 170 -0.42 -11.93 27.74
CA ARG A 170 0.27 -12.76 28.73
C ARG A 170 1.58 -12.11 29.18
N ALA A 171 2.43 -11.71 28.24
CA ALA A 171 3.71 -11.07 28.53
C ALA A 171 3.54 -9.74 29.30
N TRP A 172 2.51 -8.95 28.96
CA TRP A 172 2.15 -7.76 29.71
C TRP A 172 1.70 -8.08 31.15
N GLN A 173 0.87 -9.11 31.34
CA GLN A 173 0.43 -9.57 32.66
C GLN A 173 1.55 -10.18 33.51
N ALA A 174 2.57 -10.78 32.88
CA ALA A 174 3.78 -11.29 33.53
C ALA A 174 4.80 -10.18 33.85
N GLY A 175 4.66 -8.99 33.28
CA GLY A 175 5.59 -7.86 33.43
C GLY A 175 6.75 -7.86 32.43
N GLU A 176 6.85 -8.87 31.56
CA GLU A 176 7.92 -9.05 30.56
C GLU A 176 8.03 -7.89 29.55
N LEU A 177 6.94 -7.13 29.37
CA LEU A 177 6.90 -5.95 28.50
C LEU A 177 7.13 -4.62 29.23
N GLN A 178 7.46 -4.62 30.53
CA GLN A 178 7.59 -3.36 31.30
C GLN A 178 8.70 -2.45 30.77
N GLU A 179 9.89 -2.97 30.44
CA GLU A 179 10.98 -2.14 29.91
C GLU A 179 10.64 -1.56 28.53
N LEU A 180 9.96 -2.35 27.68
CA LEU A 180 9.56 -1.96 26.32
C LEU A 180 8.39 -0.96 26.29
N LEU A 181 7.60 -0.88 27.37
CA LEU A 181 6.41 -0.03 27.48
C LEU A 181 6.52 1.02 28.60
N ALA A 182 7.69 1.15 29.25
CA ALA A 182 7.92 2.05 30.39
C ALA A 182 7.55 3.50 30.09
N ASP A 183 7.79 3.94 28.86
CA ASP A 183 7.53 5.31 28.39
C ASP A 183 6.12 5.48 27.79
N LEU A 184 5.41 4.40 27.50
CA LEU A 184 4.06 4.42 26.94
C LEU A 184 2.99 4.85 27.96
N ILE A 185 3.22 4.56 29.25
CA ILE A 185 2.32 4.94 30.36
C ILE A 185 3.14 5.39 31.58
N ARG A 186 4.04 6.36 31.41
CA ARG A 186 4.48 7.16 32.57
C ARG A 186 3.29 8.01 33.03
N PRO A 187 2.92 7.99 34.32
CA PRO A 187 2.15 9.07 34.89
C PRO A 187 2.97 10.36 34.72
N ALA A 188 2.34 11.43 34.24
CA ALA A 188 2.96 12.76 34.18
C ALA A 188 3.09 13.33 35.61
N VAL A 189 4.02 12.77 36.38
CA VAL A 189 4.56 13.39 37.58
C VAL A 189 5.50 14.49 37.10
N GLU A 190 4.93 15.60 36.64
CA GLU A 190 5.67 16.86 36.69
C GLU A 190 6.15 17.03 38.12
N ALA A 191 7.44 17.33 38.28
CA ALA A 191 8.02 17.50 39.60
C ALA A 191 7.39 18.72 40.26
N GLY A 192 6.44 18.48 41.18
CA GLY A 192 5.84 19.49 42.03
C GLY A 192 6.89 20.07 42.97
N GLY A 193 7.71 20.98 42.43
CA GLY A 193 8.76 21.69 43.15
C GLY A 193 8.14 22.47 44.29
N GLN A 194 8.42 22.04 45.51
CA GLN A 194 7.91 22.67 46.73
C GLN A 194 8.52 24.06 46.88
N SER A 195 7.67 25.07 47.08
CA SER A 195 8.00 26.43 47.56
C SER A 195 6.75 27.03 48.17
#